data_AF-A0A8J7CD02-F1
#
_entry.id   AF-A0A8J7CD02-F1
#
_cell.length_a   1.000
_cell.length_b   1.000
_cell.length_c   1.000
_cell.angle_alpha   90.00
_cell.angle_beta   90.00
_cell.angle_gamma   90.00
#
_symmetry.space_group_name_H-M   'P 1'
#
loop_
_entity.id
_entity.type
_entity.pdbx_description
1 polymer ?
#
loop_
_entity_poly.entity_id
_entity_poly.type
_entity_poly.pdbx_seq_one_letter_code
_entity_poly.pdbx_strand_id
1 'polypeptide(L)'
;MALIEYLGNDNWREALRRSFEGAIALLQTDRFRLTSSAIDDVRSWLTSGGVSRVQLQLDRQMKACRLAEDYQREIRDFLGQLVKENQRPLMQLMADGIIPPNQADFLVTMGISESEFDAMLQHLSDGVNPFETWMLANGYSQEIIDQIYQIIDRWLVQTGLSFPARPFDPTLN
;
A
#
# COMPACT_ATOMS: atom_id res chain seq x y z
N MET A 1 19.53 5.69 15.25
CA MET A 1 18.30 5.98 16.01
C MET A 1 17.15 5.22 15.37
N ALA A 2 16.35 4.55 16.20
CA ALA A 2 15.15 3.82 15.78
C ALA A 2 14.02 4.82 15.50
N LEU A 3 13.00 4.43 14.72
CA LEU A 3 11.93 5.35 14.34
C LEU A 3 11.22 5.96 15.56
N ILE A 4 10.98 5.14 16.59
CA ILE A 4 10.31 5.58 17.83
C ILE A 4 11.07 6.69 18.57
N GLU A 5 12.39 6.71 18.49
CA GLU A 5 13.19 7.75 19.16
C GLU A 5 12.98 9.11 18.49
N TYR A 6 12.64 9.14 17.20
CA TYR A 6 12.26 10.36 16.51
C TYR A 6 10.82 10.79 16.79
N LEU A 7 9.93 9.82 17.00
CA LEU A 7 8.51 10.09 17.28
C LEU A 7 8.28 10.78 18.63
N GLY A 8 9.25 10.74 19.55
CA GLY A 8 9.18 11.49 20.81
C GLY A 8 9.65 12.95 20.73
N ASN A 9 10.12 13.40 19.56
CA ASN A 9 10.73 14.73 19.39
C ASN A 9 9.85 15.66 18.55
N ASP A 10 10.05 16.97 18.68
CA ASP A 10 9.27 17.98 17.93
C ASP A 10 9.39 17.85 16.39
N ASN A 11 10.47 17.26 15.87
CA ASN A 11 10.68 17.05 14.44
C ASN A 11 10.26 15.65 13.92
N TRP A 12 9.33 14.99 14.60
CA TRP A 12 8.88 13.64 14.24
C TRP A 12 8.30 13.54 12.82
N ARG A 13 7.64 14.60 12.30
CA ARG A 13 7.03 14.61 10.95
C ARG A 13 8.05 14.42 9.85
N GLU A 14 9.14 15.19 9.88
CA GLU A 14 10.21 15.07 8.89
C GLU A 14 10.88 13.69 8.98
N ALA A 15 11.12 13.22 10.19
CA ALA A 15 11.71 11.91 10.42
C ALA A 15 10.83 10.77 9.91
N LEU A 16 9.52 10.82 10.15
CA LEU A 16 8.57 9.81 9.67
C LEU A 16 8.47 9.83 8.14
N ARG A 17 8.33 11.02 7.53
CA ARG A 17 8.32 11.18 6.06
C ARG A 17 9.59 10.59 5.43
N ARG A 18 10.75 11.03 5.88
CA ARG A 18 12.05 10.58 5.37
C ARG A 18 12.22 9.07 5.52
N SER A 19 11.76 8.51 6.63
CA SER A 19 11.86 7.07 6.88
C SER A 19 10.95 6.27 5.95
N PHE A 20 9.72 6.74 5.76
CA PHE A 20 8.72 6.12 4.91
C PHE A 20 9.10 6.16 3.43
N GLU A 21 9.38 7.36 2.91
CA GLU A 21 9.80 7.55 1.51
C GLU A 21 11.15 6.86 1.24
N GLY A 22 12.08 6.91 2.20
CA GLY A 22 13.36 6.22 2.11
C GLY A 22 13.20 4.70 2.04
N ALA A 23 12.27 4.12 2.79
CA ALA A 23 11.99 2.69 2.73
C ALA A 23 11.40 2.29 1.38
N ILE A 24 10.44 3.06 0.86
CA ILE A 24 9.85 2.84 -0.47
C ILE A 24 10.92 2.90 -1.56
N ALA A 25 11.76 3.94 -1.56
CA ALA A 25 12.82 4.11 -2.55
C ALA A 25 13.80 2.93 -2.55
N LEU A 26 14.17 2.42 -1.37
CA LEU A 26 15.01 1.23 -1.26
C LEU A 26 14.30 -0.02 -1.79
N LEU A 27 13.03 -0.22 -1.48
CA LEU A 27 12.27 -1.37 -1.97
C LEU A 27 12.15 -1.39 -3.50
N GLN A 28 12.12 -0.22 -4.13
CA GLN A 28 12.09 -0.06 -5.58
C GLN A 28 13.45 -0.25 -6.26
N THR A 29 14.55 0.11 -5.60
CA THR A 29 15.88 0.20 -6.26
C THR A 29 16.91 -0.80 -5.75
N ASP A 30 17.11 -0.88 -4.44
CA ASP A 30 18.11 -1.74 -3.80
C ASP A 30 17.62 -2.18 -2.42
N ARG A 31 16.86 -3.28 -2.41
CA ARG A 31 16.10 -3.76 -1.25
C ARG A 31 16.98 -4.11 -0.07
N PHE A 32 18.22 -4.52 -0.32
CA PHE A 32 19.14 -5.04 0.69
C PHE A 32 20.20 -4.02 1.13
N ARG A 33 20.15 -2.80 0.59
CA ARG A 33 21.09 -1.74 0.95
C ARG A 33 21.05 -1.44 2.44
N LEU A 34 22.23 -1.23 3.02
CA LEU A 34 22.36 -0.71 4.39
C LEU A 34 21.84 0.73 4.47
N THR A 35 21.10 1.03 5.54
CA THR A 35 20.42 2.31 5.75
C THR A 35 20.27 2.62 7.25
N SER A 36 19.64 3.74 7.59
CA SER A 36 19.36 4.07 8.99
C SER A 36 18.36 3.09 9.60
N SER A 37 18.47 2.85 10.90
CA SER A 37 17.56 1.95 11.63
C SER A 37 16.08 2.34 11.47
N ALA A 38 15.75 3.63 11.47
CA ALA A 38 14.37 4.07 11.23
C ALA A 38 13.84 3.73 9.82
N ILE A 39 14.67 3.84 8.78
CA ILE A 39 14.29 3.40 7.42
C ILE A 39 14.16 1.87 7.38
N ASP A 40 15.07 1.16 8.03
CA ASP A 40 15.07 -0.30 8.07
C ASP A 40 13.85 -0.87 8.82
N ASP A 41 13.42 -0.23 9.91
CA ASP A 41 12.19 -0.54 10.64
C ASP A 41 10.99 -0.50 9.68
N VAL A 42 10.80 0.64 9.00
CA VAL A 42 9.67 0.82 8.07
C VAL A 42 9.75 -0.16 6.90
N ARG A 43 10.95 -0.36 6.34
CA ARG A 43 11.19 -1.35 5.27
C ARG A 43 10.76 -2.74 5.71
N SER A 44 11.21 -3.18 6.88
CA SER A 44 10.87 -4.48 7.44
C SER A 44 9.36 -4.65 7.64
N TRP A 45 8.70 -3.62 8.17
CA TRP A 45 7.25 -3.66 8.40
C TRP A 45 6.46 -3.70 7.09
N LEU A 46 6.84 -2.89 6.10
CA LEU A 46 6.25 -2.92 4.76
C LEU A 46 6.38 -4.30 4.12
N THR A 47 7.56 -4.91 4.16
CA THR A 47 7.78 -6.24 3.55
C THR A 47 7.07 -7.37 4.30
N SER A 48 6.82 -7.22 5.60
CA SER A 48 6.22 -8.27 6.42
C SER A 48 4.69 -8.22 6.49
N GLY A 49 4.08 -7.07 6.19
CA GLY A 49 2.62 -6.93 6.26
C GLY A 49 2.07 -5.60 5.75
N GLY A 50 2.80 -4.94 4.84
CA GLY A 50 2.34 -3.73 4.17
C GLY A 50 2.11 -2.54 5.10
N VAL A 51 1.19 -1.67 4.70
CA VAL A 51 0.87 -0.41 5.41
C VAL A 51 0.20 -0.72 6.75
N SER A 52 -0.66 -1.74 6.82
CA SER A 52 -1.32 -2.20 8.04
C SER A 52 -0.30 -2.61 9.09
N ARG A 53 0.81 -3.24 8.68
CA ARG A 53 1.89 -3.58 9.60
C ARG A 53 2.63 -2.36 10.10
N VAL A 54 2.88 -1.36 9.24
CA VAL A 54 3.48 -0.08 9.64
C VAL A 54 2.60 0.61 10.69
N GLN A 55 1.30 0.73 10.43
CA GLN A 55 0.32 1.30 11.38
C GLN A 55 0.35 0.56 12.72
N LEU A 56 0.25 -0.77 12.70
CA LEU A 56 0.25 -1.60 13.90
C LEU A 56 1.53 -1.41 14.73
N GLN A 57 2.69 -1.35 14.09
CA GLN A 57 3.96 -1.18 14.81
C GLN A 57 4.11 0.22 15.38
N LEU A 58 3.71 1.25 14.63
CA LEU A 58 3.67 2.62 15.13
C LEU A 58 2.76 2.72 16.35
N ASP A 59 1.53 2.19 16.30
CA ASP A 59 0.61 2.21 17.45
C ASP A 59 1.21 1.51 18.67
N ARG A 60 1.89 0.37 18.49
CA ARG A 60 2.57 -0.34 19.58
C ARG A 60 3.69 0.51 20.18
N GLN A 61 4.51 1.11 19.35
CA GLN A 61 5.63 1.94 19.78
C GLN A 61 5.15 3.21 20.50
N MET A 62 4.17 3.90 19.94
CA MET A 62 3.58 5.10 20.56
C MET A 62 2.94 4.80 21.92
N LYS A 63 2.24 3.66 22.05
CA LYS A 63 1.69 3.19 23.34
C LYS A 63 2.79 2.85 24.35
N ALA A 64 3.85 2.16 23.91
CA ALA A 64 4.98 1.83 24.78
C ALA A 64 5.68 3.09 25.32
N CYS A 65 5.80 4.13 24.48
CA CYS A 65 6.36 5.43 24.86
C CYS A 65 5.38 6.36 25.58
N ARG A 66 4.13 5.93 25.78
CA ARG A 66 3.08 6.70 26.48
C ARG A 66 2.82 8.08 25.88
N LEU A 67 2.88 8.19 24.55
CA LEU A 67 2.54 9.43 23.87
C LEU A 67 1.06 9.80 24.13
N ALA A 68 0.77 11.10 24.24
CA ALA A 68 -0.59 11.59 24.44
C ALA A 68 -1.50 11.18 23.27
N GLU A 69 -2.79 10.88 23.53
CA GLU A 69 -3.68 10.34 22.48
C GLU A 69 -3.86 11.27 21.28
N ASP A 70 -3.92 12.58 21.51
CA ASP A 70 -4.02 13.58 20.43
C ASP A 70 -2.77 13.55 19.54
N TYR A 71 -1.60 13.36 20.16
CA TYR A 71 -0.33 13.25 19.44
C TYR A 71 -0.23 11.94 18.66
N GLN A 72 -0.73 10.83 19.22
CA GLN A 72 -0.83 9.57 18.48
C GLN A 72 -1.77 9.69 17.28
N ARG A 73 -2.87 10.43 17.43
CA ARG A 73 -3.82 10.69 16.34
C ARG A 73 -3.15 11.50 15.23
N GLU A 74 -2.41 12.55 15.58
CA GLU A 74 -1.68 13.37 14.62
C GLU A 74 -0.66 12.54 13.81
N ILE A 75 0.05 11.61 14.48
CA ILE A 75 0.97 10.68 13.81
C ILE A 75 0.23 9.74 12.84
N ARG A 76 -0.92 9.19 13.25
CA ARG A 76 -1.74 8.32 12.39
C ARG A 76 -2.29 9.07 11.18
N ASP A 77 -2.79 10.28 11.38
CA ASP A 77 -3.33 11.11 10.31
C ASP A 77 -2.22 11.47 9.30
N PHE A 78 -1.03 11.81 9.80
CA PHE A 78 0.12 12.10 8.95
C PHE A 78 0.62 10.87 8.18
N LEU A 79 0.62 9.68 8.80
CA LEU A 79 0.90 8.44 8.07
C LEU A 79 -0.12 8.20 6.97
N GLY A 80 -1.41 8.42 7.24
CA GLY A 80 -2.47 8.34 6.22
C GLY A 80 -2.23 9.28 5.05
N GLN A 81 -1.74 10.50 5.32
CA GLN A 81 -1.31 11.44 4.27
C GLN A 81 -0.13 10.89 3.46
N LEU A 82 0.91 10.36 4.11
CA LEU A 82 2.08 9.79 3.42
C LEU A 82 1.70 8.61 2.52
N VAL A 83 0.75 7.76 2.94
CA VAL A 83 0.26 6.65 2.13
C VAL A 83 -0.41 7.17 0.84
N LYS A 84 -1.25 8.21 0.93
CA LYS A 84 -1.88 8.83 -0.24
C LYS A 84 -0.86 9.46 -1.18
N GLU A 85 0.10 10.21 -0.63
CA GLU A 85 1.17 10.84 -1.43
C GLU A 85 2.06 9.81 -2.14
N ASN A 86 2.17 8.60 -1.58
CA ASN A 86 2.98 7.51 -2.12
C ASN A 86 2.12 6.36 -2.70
N GLN A 87 0.86 6.63 -3.08
CA GLN A 87 -0.07 5.62 -3.60
C GLN A 87 0.54 4.82 -4.74
N ARG A 88 1.04 5.49 -5.78
CA ARG A 88 1.58 4.82 -6.98
C ARG A 88 2.80 3.94 -6.66
N PRO A 89 3.82 4.43 -5.93
CA PRO A 89 4.91 3.56 -5.46
C PRO A 89 4.43 2.34 -4.67
N LEU A 90 3.49 2.52 -3.74
CA LEU A 90 2.98 1.41 -2.92
C LEU A 90 2.22 0.38 -3.76
N MET A 91 1.37 0.83 -4.68
CA MET A 91 0.68 -0.06 -5.63
C MET A 91 1.67 -0.88 -6.46
N GLN A 92 2.73 -0.26 -6.98
CA GLN A 92 3.75 -0.98 -7.73
C GLN A 92 4.45 -2.03 -6.87
N LEU A 93 4.78 -1.70 -5.61
CA LEU A 93 5.39 -2.68 -4.69
C LEU A 93 4.46 -3.86 -4.38
N MET A 94 3.14 -3.64 -4.33
CA MET A 94 2.14 -4.71 -4.17
C MET A 94 2.04 -5.57 -5.44
N ALA A 95 2.00 -4.94 -6.62
CA ALA A 95 1.94 -5.61 -7.91
C ALA A 95 3.19 -6.47 -8.16
N ASP A 96 4.37 -5.96 -7.78
CA ASP A 96 5.64 -6.69 -7.77
C ASP A 96 5.72 -7.71 -6.62
N GLY A 97 4.76 -7.68 -5.69
CA GLY A 97 4.62 -8.46 -4.46
C GLY A 97 5.87 -8.46 -3.59
N ILE A 98 6.50 -7.30 -3.54
CA ILE A 98 7.57 -6.95 -2.61
C ILE A 98 6.97 -6.69 -1.24
N ILE A 99 5.79 -6.07 -1.23
CA ILE A 99 4.95 -5.95 -0.04
C ILE A 99 3.71 -6.82 -0.25
N PRO A 100 3.21 -7.51 0.79
CA PRO A 100 2.07 -8.39 0.65
C PRO A 100 0.81 -7.56 0.36
N PRO A 101 0.05 -7.88 -0.70
CA PRO A 101 -1.26 -7.30 -0.89
C PRO A 101 -2.21 -7.88 0.16
N ASN A 102 -2.88 -7.03 0.94
CA ASN A 102 -4.05 -7.41 1.73
C ASN A 102 -5.18 -6.41 1.47
N GLN A 103 -6.43 -6.82 1.67
CA GLN A 103 -7.59 -6.02 1.29
C GLN A 103 -7.56 -4.64 1.97
N ALA A 104 -7.29 -4.60 3.28
CA ALA A 104 -7.22 -3.34 4.03
C ALA A 104 -6.19 -2.38 3.43
N ASP A 105 -4.98 -2.86 3.11
CA ASP A 105 -3.92 -2.06 2.51
C ASP A 105 -4.26 -1.62 1.10
N PHE A 106 -4.91 -2.48 0.30
CA PHE A 106 -5.36 -2.12 -1.02
C PHE A 106 -6.38 -0.98 -0.97
N LEU A 107 -7.40 -1.10 -0.12
CA LEU A 107 -8.43 -0.07 0.10
C LEU A 107 -7.81 1.25 0.54
N VAL A 108 -6.95 1.21 1.56
CA VAL A 108 -6.28 2.41 2.11
C VAL A 108 -5.37 3.06 1.07
N THR A 109 -4.61 2.27 0.30
CA THR A 109 -3.68 2.79 -0.72
C THR A 109 -4.45 3.39 -1.90
N MET A 110 -5.52 2.75 -2.33
CA MET A 110 -6.39 3.24 -3.41
C MET A 110 -7.30 4.39 -2.98
N GLY A 111 -7.50 4.58 -1.67
CA GLY A 111 -8.42 5.57 -1.13
C GLY A 111 -9.89 5.24 -1.40
N ILE A 112 -10.23 3.96 -1.52
CA ILE A 112 -11.59 3.47 -1.85
C ILE A 112 -12.22 2.76 -0.64
N SER A 113 -13.55 2.75 -0.61
CA SER A 113 -14.37 2.04 0.38
C SER A 113 -14.46 0.54 0.09
N GLU A 114 -14.81 -0.25 1.11
CA GLU A 114 -15.14 -1.68 0.94
C GLU A 114 -16.25 -1.89 -0.09
N SER A 115 -17.30 -1.05 -0.09
CA SER A 115 -18.38 -1.12 -1.07
C SER A 115 -17.93 -0.86 -2.51
N GLU A 116 -16.98 0.06 -2.73
CA GLU A 116 -16.41 0.30 -4.05
C GLU A 116 -15.56 -0.89 -4.50
N PHE A 117 -14.83 -1.51 -3.58
CA PHE A 117 -14.06 -2.72 -3.85
C PHE A 117 -14.96 -3.93 -4.17
N ASP A 118 -16.06 -4.12 -3.45
CA ASP A 118 -17.02 -5.18 -3.75
C ASP A 118 -17.65 -4.97 -5.13
N ALA A 119 -17.97 -3.73 -5.49
CA ALA A 119 -18.45 -3.39 -6.84
C ALA A 119 -17.39 -3.71 -7.91
N MET A 120 -16.12 -3.40 -7.65
CA MET A 120 -15.00 -3.77 -8.53
C MET A 120 -14.92 -5.29 -8.74
N LEU A 121 -15.00 -6.08 -7.68
CA LEU A 121 -14.96 -7.55 -7.75
C LEU A 121 -16.16 -8.14 -8.51
N GLN A 122 -17.35 -7.56 -8.33
CA GLN A 122 -18.53 -7.98 -9.07
C GLN A 122 -18.34 -7.76 -10.58
N HIS A 123 -17.85 -6.58 -10.98
CA HIS A 123 -17.58 -6.27 -12.39
C HIS A 123 -16.49 -7.15 -13.01
N LEU A 124 -15.51 -7.60 -12.23
CA LEU A 124 -14.50 -8.57 -12.67
C LEU A 124 -15.11 -9.97 -12.91
N SER A 125 -16.10 -10.35 -12.12
CA SER A 125 -16.74 -11.68 -12.16
C SER A 125 -17.69 -11.85 -13.34
N ASP A 126 -18.27 -10.76 -13.85
CA ASP A 126 -19.33 -10.78 -14.87
C ASP A 126 -18.83 -11.05 -16.32
N GLY A 127 -17.51 -11.12 -16.55
CA GLY A 127 -16.92 -11.84 -17.69
C GLY A 127 -16.96 -11.22 -19.10
N VAL A 128 -17.41 -9.97 -19.30
CA VAL A 128 -17.36 -9.31 -20.65
C VAL A 128 -16.98 -7.83 -20.57
N ASN A 129 -15.67 -7.54 -20.62
CA ASN A 129 -15.06 -6.20 -20.64
C ASN A 129 -15.76 -5.06 -19.81
N PRO A 130 -16.36 -5.32 -18.61
CA PRO A 130 -17.10 -4.28 -17.90
C PRO A 130 -16.18 -3.52 -16.95
N PHE A 131 -15.13 -4.17 -16.46
CA PHE A 131 -14.25 -3.65 -15.43
C PHE A 131 -13.35 -2.54 -15.93
N GLU A 132 -12.62 -2.75 -17.04
CA GLU A 132 -11.74 -1.71 -17.61
C GLU A 132 -12.55 -0.47 -18.03
N THR A 133 -13.67 -0.70 -18.71
CA THR A 133 -14.60 0.37 -19.12
C THR A 133 -15.17 1.13 -17.92
N TRP A 134 -15.58 0.42 -16.86
CA TRP A 134 -16.07 1.04 -15.62
C TRP A 134 -14.96 1.81 -14.89
N MET A 135 -13.75 1.27 -14.82
CA MET A 135 -12.60 1.92 -14.20
C MET A 135 -12.23 3.22 -14.92
N LEU A 136 -12.16 3.18 -16.25
CA LEU A 136 -11.91 4.38 -17.07
C LEU A 136 -13.02 5.42 -16.86
N ALA A 137 -14.29 5.00 -16.81
CA ALA A 137 -15.42 5.90 -16.55
C ALA A 137 -15.41 6.53 -15.15
N ASN A 138 -14.79 5.87 -14.17
CA ASN A 138 -14.58 6.39 -12.82
C ASN A 138 -13.25 7.16 -12.65
N GLY A 139 -12.52 7.41 -13.75
CA GLY A 139 -11.34 8.26 -13.78
C GLY A 139 -10.02 7.57 -13.43
N TYR A 140 -10.00 6.23 -13.36
CA TYR A 140 -8.75 5.49 -13.21
C TYR A 140 -7.97 5.45 -14.52
N SER A 141 -6.64 5.59 -14.45
CA SER A 141 -5.77 5.48 -15.62
C SER A 141 -5.52 4.01 -16.01
N GLN A 142 -5.13 3.77 -17.27
CA GLN A 142 -4.77 2.44 -17.73
C GLN A 142 -3.63 1.81 -16.91
N GLU A 143 -2.63 2.62 -16.51
CA GLU A 143 -1.53 2.15 -15.66
C GLU A 143 -2.03 1.62 -14.30
N ILE A 144 -3.01 2.30 -13.69
CA ILE A 144 -3.62 1.87 -12.42
C ILE A 144 -4.41 0.58 -12.64
N ILE A 145 -5.17 0.49 -13.73
CA ILE A 145 -5.94 -0.71 -14.09
C ILE A 145 -5.03 -1.92 -14.24
N ASP A 146 -3.91 -1.78 -14.96
CA ASP A 146 -2.94 -2.86 -15.16
C ASP A 146 -2.29 -3.29 -13.84
N GLN A 147 -1.97 -2.35 -12.93
CA GLN A 147 -1.47 -2.67 -11.60
C GLN A 147 -2.48 -3.45 -10.76
N ILE A 148 -3.76 -3.09 -10.84
CA ILE A 148 -4.84 -3.79 -10.11
C ILE A 148 -4.97 -5.23 -10.59
N TYR A 149 -4.92 -5.46 -11.91
CA TYR A 149 -4.89 -6.82 -12.45
C TYR A 149 -3.70 -7.63 -11.93
N GLN A 150 -2.50 -7.06 -11.92
CA GLN A 150 -1.31 -7.75 -11.39
C GLN A 150 -1.45 -8.13 -9.91
N ILE A 151 -2.06 -7.25 -9.10
CA ILE A 151 -2.35 -7.52 -7.68
C ILE A 151 -3.35 -8.68 -7.54
N ILE A 152 -4.43 -8.64 -8.31
CA ILE A 152 -5.48 -9.68 -8.31
C ILE A 152 -4.91 -11.02 -8.76
N ASP A 153 -4.19 -11.06 -9.89
CA ASP A 153 -3.55 -12.27 -10.41
C ASP A 153 -2.63 -12.90 -9.35
N ARG A 154 -1.85 -12.06 -8.65
CA ARG A 154 -0.99 -12.53 -7.57
C ARG A 154 -1.78 -13.09 -6.38
N TRP A 155 -2.88 -12.46 -6.00
CA TRP A 155 -3.78 -12.99 -4.97
C TRP A 155 -4.38 -14.34 -5.35
N LEU A 156 -4.81 -14.49 -6.60
CA LEU A 156 -5.37 -15.74 -7.10
C LEU A 156 -4.34 -16.88 -7.04
N VAL A 157 -3.10 -16.61 -7.46
CA VAL A 157 -1.99 -17.56 -7.35
C VAL A 157 -1.70 -17.93 -5.89
N GLN A 158 -1.69 -16.95 -4.97
CA GLN A 158 -1.41 -17.18 -3.55
C GLN A 158 -2.52 -17.95 -2.82
N THR A 159 -3.78 -17.74 -3.20
CA THR A 159 -4.95 -18.37 -2.57
C THR A 159 -5.37 -19.69 -3.24
N GLY A 160 -4.76 -20.03 -4.38
CA GLY A 160 -5.12 -21.22 -5.16
C GLY A 160 -6.49 -21.10 -5.84
N LEU A 161 -7.05 -19.89 -5.92
CA LEU A 161 -8.34 -19.61 -6.55
C LEU A 161 -8.11 -19.27 -8.03
N SER A 162 -8.95 -19.81 -8.92
CA SER A 162 -8.92 -19.48 -10.35
C SER A 162 -10.08 -18.54 -10.67
N PHE A 163 -9.79 -17.26 -10.90
CA PHE A 163 -10.74 -16.35 -11.55
C PHE A 163 -10.61 -16.49 -13.08
N PRO A 164 -11.65 -16.19 -13.87
CA PRO A 164 -11.52 -16.15 -15.32
C PRO A 164 -10.38 -15.19 -15.72
N ALA A 165 -9.41 -15.71 -16.47
CA ALA A 165 -8.29 -14.95 -17.00
C ALA A 165 -8.80 -13.73 -17.78
N ARG A 166 -8.04 -12.62 -17.71
CA ARG A 166 -8.28 -11.40 -18.49
C ARG A 166 -8.67 -11.78 -19.93
N PRO A 167 -9.79 -11.29 -20.48
CA PRO A 167 -10.11 -11.52 -21.88
C PRO A 167 -8.95 -10.95 -22.70
N PHE A 168 -8.27 -11.81 -23.45
CA PHE A 168 -7.27 -11.36 -24.41
C PHE A 168 -8.04 -10.66 -25.53
N ASP A 169 -7.92 -9.34 -25.64
CA ASP A 169 -8.51 -8.60 -26.76
C ASP A 169 -7.42 -8.37 -27.83
N PRO A 170 -7.39 -9.17 -28.91
CA PRO A 170 -6.40 -9.04 -29.98
C PRO A 170 -6.64 -7.80 -30.87
N THR A 171 -7.60 -6.93 -30.56
CA THR A 171 -7.95 -5.78 -31.40
C THR A 171 -7.31 -4.44 -31.01
N LEU A 172 -6.54 -4.40 -29.92
CA LEU A 172 -5.70 -3.24 -29.57
C LEU A 172 -4.27 -3.44 -30.12
N ASN A 173 -4.11 -3.21 -31.42
CA ASN A 173 -2.83 -2.95 -32.10
C ASN A 173 -2.89 -1.58 -32.78
#